data_AF-A0A429TX34-F1
#
_entry.id   AF-A0A429TX34-F1
#
_cell.length_a   1.000
_cell.length_b   1.000
_cell.length_c   1.000
_cell.angle_alpha   90.00
_cell.angle_beta   90.00
_cell.angle_gamma   90.00
#
_symmetry.space_group_name_H-M   'P 1'
#
loop_
_entity.id
_entity.type
_entity.pdbx_description
1 polymer ?
#
loop_
_entity_poly.entity_id
_entity_poly.type
_entity_poly.pdbx_seq_one_letter_code
_entity_poly.pdbx_strand_id
1 'polypeptide(L)'
;MQLMRRRRYRSAAALAVLVLLAGTTLWLRPTGGLSGGASSPPERARARQAVHQGARPVIVPRRAWHAESVDTAPGARYAPSVRAAVIHHTSTPNGYDCATVPRTLRDLYAGHAYGRHWDDIGYNFLVDACGTIYEGRAGGVDRPVVGAHTKGFNEGTVGIAAIGTYTRGEAVPEPMLDAIARLVAWKLGPRGPDPRTEVALVSTHDEARYPKGTKAVLPVVGGHTDGYPTRCPGAALYAKLPDIAARAARLQHR
;
A
#
# COMPACT_ATOMS: atom_id res chain seq x y z
N MET A 1 -47.67 21.74 -14.81
CA MET A 1 -47.65 23.22 -14.85
C MET A 1 -46.51 23.68 -13.96
N GLN A 2 -45.47 24.41 -14.34
CA GLN A 2 -45.14 25.24 -15.50
C GLN A 2 -43.68 25.01 -15.91
N LEU A 3 -43.43 25.08 -17.21
CA LEU A 3 -42.16 24.93 -17.89
C LEU A 3 -41.34 26.25 -17.89
N MET A 4 -40.02 26.09 -17.90
CA MET A 4 -39.02 26.84 -18.68
C MET A 4 -39.14 28.37 -18.85
N ARG A 5 -38.03 29.08 -18.57
CA ARG A 5 -37.50 30.06 -19.53
C ARG A 5 -35.98 30.19 -19.48
N ARG A 6 -35.33 29.71 -20.53
CA ARG A 6 -33.94 30.03 -20.91
C ARG A 6 -33.88 31.47 -21.46
N ARG A 7 -32.79 32.19 -21.21
CA ARG A 7 -32.32 33.26 -22.10
C ARG A 7 -30.86 33.03 -22.47
N ARG A 8 -30.61 33.00 -23.77
CA ARG A 8 -29.30 33.08 -24.45
C ARG A 8 -29.33 34.31 -25.34
N TYR A 9 -28.12 34.68 -25.82
CA TYR A 9 -27.75 35.64 -26.88
C TYR A 9 -27.50 37.08 -26.37
N ARG A 10 -26.49 37.83 -26.84
CA ARG A 10 -25.57 37.69 -28.00
C ARG A 10 -24.35 38.61 -27.81
N SER A 11 -23.26 38.25 -28.47
CA SER A 11 -21.95 38.92 -28.56
C SER A 11 -21.96 40.27 -29.28
N ALA A 12 -20.94 41.11 -29.03
CA ALA A 12 -20.44 42.12 -29.96
C ALA A 12 -18.91 42.32 -29.79
N ALA A 13 -18.21 42.31 -30.93
CA ALA A 13 -16.81 42.70 -31.16
C ALA A 13 -16.67 44.25 -31.13
N ALA A 14 -15.55 44.96 -31.32
CA ALA A 14 -14.18 44.76 -31.79
C ALA A 14 -13.39 46.04 -31.39
N LEU A 15 -12.04 46.01 -31.40
CA LEU A 15 -11.17 46.83 -32.26
C LEU A 15 -9.72 46.83 -31.74
N ALA A 16 -8.80 46.53 -32.66
CA ALA A 16 -7.36 46.69 -32.51
C ALA A 16 -6.93 48.08 -32.98
N VAL A 17 -5.86 48.63 -32.38
CA VAL A 17 -5.04 49.69 -33.00
C VAL A 17 -3.57 49.37 -32.75
N LEU A 18 -2.86 49.07 -33.84
CA LEU A 18 -1.40 49.09 -33.96
C LEU A 18 -0.97 50.54 -34.25
N VAL A 19 0.11 51.01 -33.63
CA VAL A 19 0.89 52.14 -34.12
C VAL A 19 2.36 51.72 -34.21
N LEU A 20 2.86 51.72 -35.44
CA LEU A 20 4.27 51.61 -35.84
C LEU A 20 4.80 53.03 -36.04
N LEU A 21 5.97 53.33 -35.49
CA LEU A 21 6.84 54.41 -35.98
C LEU A 21 8.29 53.95 -35.96
N ALA A 22 8.90 53.96 -37.14
CA ALA A 22 10.31 53.74 -37.39
C ALA A 22 11.05 55.10 -37.43
N GLY A 23 12.30 55.13 -36.97
CA GLY A 23 13.21 56.26 -37.09
C GLY A 23 14.64 55.83 -36.73
N THR A 24 15.58 56.16 -37.60
CA THR A 24 16.88 55.50 -37.82
C THR A 24 18.08 56.09 -37.07
N THR A 25 18.94 55.19 -36.57
CA THR A 25 20.42 55.19 -36.40
C THR A 25 21.25 56.47 -36.27
N LEU A 26 22.14 56.51 -35.26
CA LEU A 26 23.56 56.85 -35.46
C LEU A 26 24.48 56.18 -34.41
N TRP A 27 25.61 55.67 -34.89
CA TRP A 27 26.59 54.84 -34.20
C TRP A 27 27.60 55.64 -33.36
N LEU A 28 27.93 55.16 -32.16
CA LEU A 28 29.26 55.32 -31.56
C LEU A 28 29.73 54.01 -30.93
N ARG A 29 30.88 53.51 -31.41
CA ARG A 29 31.66 52.42 -30.80
C ARG A 29 32.53 52.98 -29.68
N PRO A 30 32.66 52.24 -28.56
CA PRO A 30 33.96 52.11 -27.93
C PRO A 30 34.42 50.65 -27.96
N THR A 31 35.66 50.49 -28.39
CA THR A 31 36.49 49.29 -28.32
C THR A 31 36.73 48.89 -26.86
N GLY A 32 36.50 47.63 -26.51
CA GLY A 32 36.89 47.11 -25.18
C GLY A 32 36.55 45.64 -24.98
N GLY A 33 37.53 44.77 -25.26
CA GLY A 33 37.81 43.50 -24.55
C GLY A 33 36.69 42.49 -24.33
N LEU A 34 36.59 41.50 -25.22
CA LEU A 34 35.96 40.22 -24.90
C LEU A 34 36.89 39.40 -24.00
N SER A 35 36.48 39.16 -22.76
CA SER A 35 36.93 38.02 -21.95
C SER A 35 35.72 37.13 -21.72
N GLY A 36 35.59 36.09 -22.54
CA GLY A 36 34.52 35.11 -22.45
C GLY A 36 34.65 34.26 -21.19
N GLY A 37 33.89 34.62 -20.15
CA GLY A 37 33.52 33.70 -19.09
C GLY A 37 32.12 33.17 -19.39
N ALA A 38 32.02 32.02 -20.04
CA ALA A 38 30.76 31.29 -20.12
C ALA A 38 30.41 30.81 -18.70
N SER A 39 29.61 31.59 -17.98
CA SER A 39 28.96 31.12 -16.77
C SER A 39 27.92 30.08 -17.18
N SER A 40 28.28 28.80 -17.06
CA SER A 40 27.31 27.71 -17.09
C SER A 40 26.16 28.03 -16.14
N PRO A 41 24.89 27.87 -16.54
CA PRO A 41 23.77 28.02 -15.61
C PRO A 41 24.00 27.09 -14.41
N PRO A 42 23.63 27.48 -13.17
CA PRO A 42 23.72 26.56 -12.06
C PRO A 42 22.87 25.35 -12.43
N GLU A 43 23.54 24.22 -12.61
CA GLU A 43 22.90 22.92 -12.71
C GLU A 43 22.11 22.78 -11.42
N ARG A 44 20.80 23.06 -11.50
CA ARG A 44 19.88 22.77 -10.41
C ARG A 44 20.02 21.27 -10.22
N ALA A 45 20.82 20.89 -9.23
CA ALA A 45 20.82 19.55 -8.70
C ALA A 45 19.37 19.28 -8.32
N ARG A 46 18.63 18.65 -9.23
CA ARG A 46 17.39 17.98 -8.90
C ARG A 46 17.84 16.98 -7.86
N ALA A 47 17.64 17.30 -6.59
CA ALA A 47 17.76 16.33 -5.52
C ALA A 47 16.99 15.11 -6.00
N ARG A 48 17.71 14.04 -6.35
CA ARG A 48 17.07 12.77 -6.69
C ARG A 48 16.26 12.45 -5.45
N GLN A 49 14.93 12.57 -5.54
CA GLN A 49 14.06 12.19 -4.44
C GLN A 49 14.45 10.77 -4.05
N ALA A 50 14.77 10.56 -2.77
CA ALA A 50 15.15 9.25 -2.28
C ALA A 50 14.04 8.27 -2.65
N VAL A 51 14.40 7.21 -3.37
CA VAL A 51 13.44 6.16 -3.74
C VAL A 51 13.26 5.28 -2.52
N HIS A 52 12.12 5.43 -1.84
CA HIS A 52 11.84 4.71 -0.58
C HIS A 52 11.32 3.30 -0.83
N GLN A 53 12.12 2.47 -1.48
CA GLN A 53 11.72 1.14 -1.93
C GLN A 53 12.38 0.03 -1.12
N GLY A 54 11.56 -0.84 -0.52
CA GLY A 54 12.03 -2.11 0.01
C GLY A 54 12.28 -3.14 -1.11
N ALA A 55 13.33 -3.93 -0.95
CA ALA A 55 13.60 -5.06 -1.86
C ALA A 55 12.47 -6.09 -1.82
N ARG A 56 12.14 -6.67 -2.98
CA ARG A 56 11.17 -7.77 -3.06
C ARG A 56 11.70 -8.98 -2.29
N PRO A 57 10.98 -9.50 -1.28
CA PRO A 57 11.40 -10.71 -0.59
C PRO A 57 11.19 -11.96 -1.47
N VAL A 58 11.85 -13.05 -1.10
CA VAL A 58 11.54 -14.37 -1.64
C VAL A 58 10.14 -14.78 -1.16
N ILE A 59 9.29 -15.20 -2.10
CA ILE A 59 7.89 -15.55 -1.83
C ILE A 59 7.64 -16.95 -2.38
N VAL A 60 7.19 -17.85 -1.53
CA VAL A 60 6.73 -19.19 -1.92
C VAL A 60 5.41 -19.02 -2.68
N PRO A 61 5.35 -19.42 -3.96
CA PRO A 61 4.18 -19.21 -4.79
C PRO A 61 3.06 -20.19 -4.43
N ARG A 62 1.82 -19.85 -4.78
CA ARG A 62 0.63 -20.69 -4.56
C ARG A 62 0.77 -22.14 -5.01
N ARG A 63 1.39 -22.36 -6.18
CA ARG A 63 1.63 -23.71 -6.72
C ARG A 63 2.46 -24.60 -5.80
N ALA A 64 3.33 -24.03 -4.97
CA ALA A 64 4.22 -24.79 -4.10
C ALA A 64 3.53 -25.31 -2.82
N TRP A 65 2.34 -24.81 -2.51
CA TRP A 65 1.51 -25.33 -1.41
C TRP A 65 0.17 -25.90 -1.90
N HIS A 66 0.08 -26.20 -3.20
CA HIS A 66 -1.11 -26.76 -3.86
C HIS A 66 -2.39 -25.96 -3.63
N ALA A 67 -2.29 -24.63 -3.71
CA ALA A 67 -3.46 -23.79 -3.88
C ALA A 67 -3.98 -23.92 -5.31
N GLU A 68 -4.70 -25.00 -5.60
CA GLU A 68 -5.47 -25.09 -6.83
C GLU A 68 -6.50 -23.95 -6.83
N SER A 69 -6.59 -23.20 -7.92
CA SER A 69 -7.57 -22.13 -8.03
C SER A 69 -8.97 -22.72 -7.90
N VAL A 70 -9.75 -22.34 -6.88
CA VAL A 70 -11.20 -22.32 -7.08
C VAL A 70 -11.45 -21.45 -8.31
N ASP A 71 -12.44 -21.78 -9.12
CA ASP A 71 -12.98 -20.81 -10.08
C ASP A 71 -13.44 -19.58 -9.29
N THR A 72 -12.58 -18.58 -9.19
CA THR A 72 -12.78 -17.40 -8.34
C THR A 72 -13.67 -16.43 -9.09
N ALA A 73 -14.93 -16.79 -9.30
CA ALA A 73 -15.97 -15.85 -9.68
C ALA A 73 -16.48 -15.16 -8.40
N PRO A 74 -16.48 -13.82 -8.30
CA PRO A 74 -15.96 -12.86 -9.28
C PRO A 74 -14.43 -12.74 -9.25
N GLY A 75 -13.83 -12.37 -10.38
CA GLY A 75 -12.38 -12.25 -10.54
C GLY A 75 -11.72 -11.25 -9.58
N ALA A 76 -10.40 -11.38 -9.42
CA ALA A 76 -9.61 -10.56 -8.51
C ALA A 76 -9.80 -9.04 -8.74
N ARG A 77 -10.02 -8.32 -7.64
CA ARG A 77 -10.13 -6.85 -7.63
C ARG A 77 -8.80 -6.22 -7.22
N TYR A 78 -8.53 -5.01 -7.70
CA TYR A 78 -7.26 -4.32 -7.46
C TYR A 78 -7.48 -2.88 -7.05
N ALA A 79 -6.78 -2.43 -6.01
CA ALA A 79 -6.74 -1.02 -5.63
C ALA A 79 -5.71 -0.25 -6.48
N PRO A 80 -5.70 1.10 -6.49
CA PRO A 80 -4.67 1.86 -7.19
C PRO A 80 -3.26 1.68 -6.59
N SER A 81 -3.16 1.49 -5.27
CA SER A 81 -1.92 1.30 -4.52
C SER A 81 -2.17 0.69 -3.15
N VAL A 82 -1.13 0.17 -2.51
CA VAL A 82 -1.14 -0.20 -1.09
C VAL A 82 -0.74 1.02 -0.27
N ARG A 83 -1.56 1.38 0.72
CA ARG A 83 -1.38 2.55 1.59
C ARG A 83 -1.17 2.17 3.06
N ALA A 84 -1.52 0.96 3.45
CA ALA A 84 -1.26 0.42 4.78
C ALA A 84 -1.09 -1.11 4.74
N ALA A 85 -0.41 -1.65 5.73
CA ALA A 85 -0.37 -3.07 6.05
C ALA A 85 -1.22 -3.34 7.29
N VAL A 86 -2.11 -4.34 7.19
CA VAL A 86 -2.89 -4.83 8.33
C VAL A 86 -2.34 -6.18 8.73
N ILE A 87 -1.80 -6.26 9.95
CA ILE A 87 -1.18 -7.47 10.49
C ILE A 87 -2.23 -8.31 11.20
N HIS A 88 -2.21 -9.61 10.92
CA HIS A 88 -3.09 -10.62 11.48
C HIS A 88 -2.28 -11.72 12.16
N HIS A 89 -2.94 -12.49 13.02
CA HIS A 89 -2.56 -13.87 13.27
C HIS A 89 -3.60 -14.80 12.64
N THR A 90 -3.24 -16.07 12.39
CA THR A 90 -4.19 -17.06 11.84
C THR A 90 -5.03 -17.75 12.90
N SER A 91 -4.69 -17.60 14.18
CA SER A 91 -5.26 -18.35 15.31
C SER A 91 -5.06 -19.86 15.17
N THR A 92 -4.02 -20.30 14.45
CA THR A 92 -3.58 -21.70 14.40
C THR A 92 -2.64 -21.98 15.58
N PRO A 93 -2.41 -23.25 15.94
CA PRO A 93 -1.43 -23.60 16.97
C PRO A 93 -0.03 -23.05 16.65
N ASN A 94 0.75 -22.73 17.69
CA ASN A 94 2.18 -22.45 17.61
C ASN A 94 2.99 -23.77 17.72
N GLY A 95 4.31 -23.70 17.60
CA GLY A 95 5.20 -24.86 17.82
C GLY A 95 5.17 -25.93 16.71
N TYR A 96 4.67 -25.56 15.53
CA TYR A 96 4.67 -26.42 14.35
C TYR A 96 6.05 -26.49 13.70
N ASP A 97 6.30 -27.57 12.96
CA ASP A 97 7.42 -27.65 12.02
C ASP A 97 7.10 -26.83 10.77
N CYS A 98 7.96 -25.87 10.42
CA CYS A 98 7.80 -25.01 9.25
C CYS A 98 7.72 -25.81 7.93
N ALA A 99 8.31 -27.02 7.86
CA ALA A 99 8.18 -27.89 6.70
C ALA A 99 6.72 -28.36 6.46
N THR A 100 5.87 -28.32 7.49
CA THR A 100 4.46 -28.73 7.43
C THR A 100 3.50 -27.60 7.08
N VAL A 101 3.97 -26.34 7.06
CA VAL A 101 3.14 -25.15 6.79
C VAL A 101 2.32 -25.25 5.49
N PRO A 102 2.80 -25.85 4.38
CA PRO A 102 1.95 -26.06 3.20
C PRO A 102 0.64 -26.82 3.48
N ARG A 103 0.58 -27.67 4.51
CA ARG A 103 -0.69 -28.29 4.95
C ARG A 103 -1.57 -27.26 5.65
N THR A 104 -1.04 -26.52 6.62
CA THR A 104 -1.77 -25.45 7.33
C THR A 104 -2.35 -24.41 6.38
N LEU A 105 -1.61 -24.04 5.33
CA LEU A 105 -2.10 -23.11 4.30
C LEU A 105 -3.32 -23.66 3.55
N ARG A 106 -3.32 -24.96 3.21
CA ARG A 106 -4.46 -25.61 2.56
C ARG A 106 -5.67 -25.69 3.49
N ASP A 107 -5.46 -25.93 4.78
CA ASP A 107 -6.55 -25.96 5.76
C ASP A 107 -7.18 -24.56 5.93
N LEU A 108 -6.35 -23.52 6.05
CA LEU A 108 -6.80 -22.13 6.08
C LEU A 108 -7.53 -21.73 4.80
N TYR A 109 -7.01 -22.17 3.65
CA TYR A 109 -7.62 -21.97 2.35
C TYR A 109 -9.00 -22.61 2.29
N ALA A 110 -9.12 -23.90 2.64
CA ALA A 110 -10.37 -24.63 2.65
C ALA A 110 -11.40 -24.00 3.59
N GLY A 111 -10.97 -23.56 4.77
CA GLY A 111 -11.83 -22.85 5.72
C GLY A 111 -12.40 -21.54 5.16
N HIS A 112 -11.63 -20.79 4.37
CA HIS A 112 -12.11 -19.57 3.72
C HIS A 112 -12.95 -19.86 2.47
N ALA A 113 -12.43 -20.66 1.54
CA ALA A 113 -13.07 -20.91 0.25
C ALA A 113 -14.34 -21.74 0.38
N TYR A 114 -14.28 -22.86 1.11
CA TYR A 114 -15.43 -23.78 1.23
C TYR A 114 -16.26 -23.50 2.47
N GLY A 115 -15.63 -23.15 3.59
CA GLY A 115 -16.34 -22.90 4.85
C GLY A 115 -17.03 -21.53 4.92
N ARG A 116 -16.46 -20.48 4.31
CA ARG A 116 -17.02 -19.12 4.30
C ARG A 116 -17.49 -18.66 2.93
N HIS A 117 -17.36 -19.51 1.92
CA HIS A 117 -17.70 -19.20 0.52
C HIS A 117 -17.00 -17.95 -0.01
N TRP A 118 -15.76 -17.72 0.44
CA TRP A 118 -14.94 -16.66 -0.12
C TRP A 118 -14.37 -17.10 -1.46
N ASP A 119 -14.10 -16.12 -2.31
CA ASP A 119 -13.46 -16.32 -3.61
C ASP A 119 -12.03 -16.86 -3.48
N ASP A 120 -11.35 -16.61 -2.37
CA ASP A 120 -9.98 -17.06 -2.11
C ASP A 120 -9.67 -16.93 -0.60
N ILE A 121 -8.47 -17.35 -0.19
CA ILE A 121 -7.89 -16.98 1.11
C ILE A 121 -7.91 -15.45 1.29
N GLY A 122 -8.36 -14.98 2.45
CA GLY A 122 -8.59 -13.54 2.68
C GLY A 122 -7.32 -12.69 2.77
N TYR A 123 -6.21 -13.30 3.20
CA TYR A 123 -4.92 -12.62 3.39
C TYR A 123 -4.15 -12.52 2.08
N ASN A 124 -3.42 -11.42 1.87
CA ASN A 124 -2.54 -11.26 0.71
C ASN A 124 -1.27 -12.11 0.86
N PHE A 125 -0.71 -12.16 2.07
CA PHE A 125 0.48 -12.94 2.39
C PHE A 125 0.34 -13.62 3.74
N LEU A 126 1.03 -14.74 3.91
CA LEU A 126 1.16 -15.43 5.19
C LEU A 126 2.65 -15.62 5.50
N VAL A 127 3.00 -15.54 6.78
CA VAL A 127 4.38 -15.66 7.26
C VAL A 127 4.44 -16.69 8.37
N ASP A 128 5.31 -17.69 8.25
CA ASP A 128 5.51 -18.70 9.28
C ASP A 128 6.53 -18.27 10.35
N ALA A 129 6.67 -19.07 11.41
CA ALA A 129 7.60 -18.85 12.51
C ALA A 129 9.08 -18.85 12.08
N CYS A 130 9.42 -19.48 10.95
CA CYS A 130 10.76 -19.50 10.37
C CYS A 130 11.04 -18.30 9.44
N GLY A 131 10.06 -17.42 9.23
CA GLY A 131 10.19 -16.25 8.35
C GLY A 131 9.97 -16.56 6.86
N THR A 132 9.44 -17.73 6.53
CA THR A 132 9.02 -18.05 5.15
C THR A 132 7.79 -17.23 4.80
N ILE A 133 7.83 -16.57 3.65
CA ILE A 133 6.71 -15.78 3.13
C ILE A 133 5.99 -16.59 2.06
N TYR A 134 4.69 -16.73 2.22
CA TYR A 134 3.82 -17.43 1.29
C TYR A 134 2.89 -16.43 0.59
N GLU A 135 2.74 -16.60 -0.72
CA GLU A 135 1.66 -15.97 -1.46
C GLU A 135 0.32 -16.48 -0.95
N GLY A 136 -0.54 -15.58 -0.47
CA GLY A 136 -1.93 -15.84 -0.12
C GLY A 136 -2.82 -15.61 -1.33
N ARG A 137 -3.64 -14.56 -1.29
CA ARG A 137 -4.61 -14.23 -2.35
C ARG A 137 -3.97 -14.08 -3.73
N ALA A 138 -4.53 -14.78 -4.71
CA ALA A 138 -4.03 -14.86 -6.08
C ALA A 138 -3.95 -13.48 -6.76
N GLY A 139 -2.91 -13.28 -7.57
CA GLY A 139 -2.67 -12.02 -8.28
C GLY A 139 -2.11 -10.89 -7.42
N GLY A 140 -1.85 -11.14 -6.13
CA GLY A 140 -1.42 -10.14 -5.15
C GLY A 140 0.07 -9.89 -5.01
N VAL A 141 0.90 -10.73 -5.62
CA VAL A 141 2.37 -10.59 -5.53
C VAL A 141 2.79 -9.27 -6.19
N ASP A 142 2.60 -9.15 -7.50
CA ASP A 142 3.08 -7.98 -8.25
C ASP A 142 2.07 -6.83 -8.30
N ARG A 143 0.86 -7.00 -7.74
CA ARG A 143 -0.24 -6.01 -7.81
C ARG A 143 -0.90 -5.78 -6.44
N PRO A 144 -1.57 -4.64 -6.23
CA PRO A 144 -2.36 -4.35 -5.03
C PRO A 144 -3.73 -5.06 -5.08
N VAL A 145 -3.74 -6.40 -5.03
CA VAL A 145 -5.00 -7.16 -5.00
C VAL A 145 -5.77 -6.87 -3.70
N VAL A 146 -7.07 -6.68 -3.81
CA VAL A 146 -7.95 -6.43 -2.67
C VAL A 146 -8.25 -7.76 -1.96
N GLY A 147 -7.92 -7.82 -0.67
CA GLY A 147 -8.17 -8.98 0.19
C GLY A 147 -9.60 -9.08 0.73
N ALA A 148 -9.76 -10.03 1.64
CA ALA A 148 -10.97 -10.21 2.47
C ALA A 148 -10.58 -10.36 3.96
N HIS A 149 -9.51 -9.70 4.38
CA HIS A 149 -8.91 -9.87 5.71
C HIS A 149 -9.45 -8.90 6.77
N THR A 150 -9.93 -7.72 6.37
CA THR A 150 -10.40 -6.68 7.30
C THR A 150 -11.63 -5.99 6.73
N LYS A 151 -12.81 -6.44 7.17
CA LYS A 151 -14.08 -5.79 6.78
C LYS A 151 -14.00 -4.29 7.06
N GLY A 152 -14.41 -3.48 6.09
CA GLY A 152 -14.26 -2.03 6.10
C GLY A 152 -12.97 -1.50 5.48
N PHE A 153 -11.85 -2.23 5.57
CA PHE A 153 -10.52 -1.71 5.18
C PHE A 153 -9.72 -2.65 4.27
N ASN A 154 -10.38 -3.53 3.51
CA ASN A 154 -9.69 -4.39 2.52
C ASN A 154 -9.08 -3.58 1.35
N GLU A 155 -9.72 -2.48 0.95
CA GLU A 155 -9.27 -1.70 -0.19
C GLU A 155 -8.08 -0.80 0.18
N GLY A 156 -7.04 -0.82 -0.65
CA GLY A 156 -5.83 -0.03 -0.43
C GLY A 156 -4.95 -0.53 0.71
N THR A 157 -5.18 -1.73 1.25
CA THR A 157 -4.34 -2.33 2.29
C THR A 157 -3.80 -3.69 1.84
N VAL A 158 -2.72 -4.13 2.50
CA VAL A 158 -2.19 -5.49 2.37
C VAL A 158 -2.37 -6.23 3.69
N GLY A 159 -3.10 -7.33 3.67
CA GLY A 159 -3.27 -8.22 4.82
C GLY A 159 -2.13 -9.23 4.91
N ILE A 160 -1.36 -9.18 5.99
CA ILE A 160 -0.24 -10.09 6.26
C ILE A 160 -0.58 -10.90 7.51
N ALA A 161 -0.74 -12.22 7.38
CA ALA A 161 -1.06 -13.09 8.50
C ALA A 161 0.15 -13.86 9.02
N ALA A 162 0.48 -13.65 10.29
CA ALA A 162 1.40 -14.48 11.05
C ALA A 162 0.74 -15.83 11.35
N ILE A 163 1.33 -16.93 10.87
CA ILE A 163 0.81 -18.28 11.10
C ILE A 163 1.08 -18.66 12.55
N GLY A 164 0.02 -18.72 13.36
CA GLY A 164 0.08 -18.98 14.78
C GLY A 164 -0.97 -18.21 15.58
N THR A 165 -0.84 -18.26 16.90
CA THR A 165 -1.67 -17.55 17.88
C THR A 165 -0.77 -16.74 18.80
N TYR A 166 -0.75 -15.41 18.65
CA TYR A 166 0.17 -14.51 19.38
C TYR A 166 -0.53 -13.67 20.45
N THR A 167 -1.22 -14.33 21.38
CA THR A 167 -1.89 -13.69 22.53
C THR A 167 -0.88 -13.23 23.57
N ARG A 168 -1.35 -12.61 24.67
CA ARG A 168 -0.47 -12.09 25.73
C ARG A 168 0.37 -13.23 26.32
N GLY A 169 1.68 -13.02 26.42
CA GLY A 169 2.63 -13.99 26.98
C GLY A 169 3.29 -14.89 25.93
N GLU A 170 2.75 -14.93 24.71
CA GLU A 170 3.35 -15.69 23.61
C GLU A 170 4.61 -15.01 23.08
N ALA A 171 5.60 -15.82 22.70
CA ALA A 171 6.77 -15.34 21.98
C ALA A 171 6.42 -15.12 20.50
N VAL A 172 6.88 -14.00 19.94
CA VAL A 172 6.78 -13.73 18.50
C VAL A 172 8.15 -13.98 17.87
N PRO A 173 8.29 -14.95 16.94
CA PRO A 173 9.58 -15.28 16.35
C PRO A 173 10.22 -14.08 15.61
N GLU A 174 11.50 -13.82 15.87
CA GLU A 174 12.24 -12.76 15.17
C GLU A 174 12.29 -12.94 13.64
N PRO A 175 12.48 -14.16 13.08
CA PRO A 175 12.42 -14.36 11.63
C PRO A 175 11.08 -13.95 11.01
N MET A 176 9.98 -14.16 11.75
CA MET A 176 8.65 -13.73 11.33
C MET A 176 8.54 -12.19 11.32
N LEU A 177 9.02 -11.50 12.36
CA LEU A 177 9.00 -10.04 12.42
C LEU A 177 9.78 -9.42 11.25
N ASP A 178 10.95 -9.98 10.93
CA ASP A 178 11.77 -9.53 9.79
C ASP A 178 11.07 -9.77 8.45
N ALA A 179 10.46 -10.94 8.27
CA ALA A 179 9.71 -11.27 7.06
C ALA A 179 8.50 -10.35 6.85
N ILE A 180 7.74 -10.06 7.91
CA ILE A 180 6.63 -9.10 7.85
C ILE A 180 7.16 -7.70 7.49
N ALA A 181 8.23 -7.23 8.13
CA ALA A 181 8.82 -5.93 7.83
C ALA A 181 9.29 -5.81 6.36
N ARG A 182 9.89 -6.86 5.80
CA ARG A 182 10.26 -6.92 4.38
C ARG A 182 9.05 -6.81 3.45
N LEU A 183 7.96 -7.52 3.76
CA LEU A 183 6.70 -7.40 3.01
C LEU A 183 6.12 -5.99 3.08
N VAL A 184 6.07 -5.38 4.26
CA VAL A 184 5.58 -4.01 4.44
C VAL A 184 6.41 -3.02 3.61
N ALA A 185 7.73 -3.06 3.76
CA ALA A 185 8.65 -2.17 3.05
C ALA A 185 8.49 -2.27 1.52
N TRP A 186 8.35 -3.49 1.01
CA TRP A 186 8.17 -3.75 -0.41
C TRP A 186 6.79 -3.33 -0.92
N LYS A 187 5.70 -3.70 -0.23
CA LYS A 187 4.34 -3.48 -0.72
C LYS A 187 3.89 -2.02 -0.65
N LEU A 188 4.35 -1.24 0.33
CA LEU A 188 4.08 0.21 0.36
C LEU A 188 4.73 0.92 -0.83
N GLY A 189 5.86 0.40 -1.31
CA GLY A 189 6.56 0.90 -2.49
C GLY A 189 7.15 2.31 -2.31
N PRO A 190 7.82 2.83 -3.37
CA PRO A 190 8.65 4.04 -3.29
C PRO A 190 7.90 5.33 -2.98
N ARG A 191 6.58 5.38 -3.25
CA ARG A 191 5.71 6.54 -3.03
C ARG A 191 4.66 6.29 -1.95
N GLY A 192 4.74 5.14 -1.27
CA GLY A 192 3.88 4.85 -0.14
C GLY A 192 4.16 5.78 1.03
N PRO A 193 3.24 5.83 2.00
CA PRO A 193 3.47 6.55 3.25
C PRO A 193 4.64 5.93 4.03
N ASP A 194 5.22 6.70 4.94
CA ASP A 194 6.22 6.18 5.87
C ASP A 194 5.55 5.11 6.77
N PRO A 195 6.14 3.91 6.91
CA PRO A 195 5.55 2.84 7.71
C PRO A 195 5.27 3.21 9.17
N ARG A 196 5.96 4.22 9.71
CA ARG A 196 5.84 4.68 11.10
C ARG A 196 4.70 5.68 11.34
N THR A 197 4.05 6.15 10.28
CA THR A 197 3.01 7.18 10.38
C THR A 197 1.61 6.59 10.32
N GLU A 198 0.61 7.47 10.27
CA GLU A 198 -0.79 7.13 10.08
C GLU A 198 -1.26 7.50 8.66
N VAL A 199 -2.41 6.96 8.27
CA VAL A 199 -3.03 7.20 6.97
C VAL A 199 -4.54 7.22 7.08
N ALA A 200 -5.18 8.14 6.36
CA ALA A 200 -6.63 8.17 6.24
C ALA A 200 -7.14 7.10 5.27
N LEU A 201 -7.96 6.18 5.77
CA LEU A 201 -8.67 5.14 5.02
C LEU A 201 -10.18 5.32 5.17
N VAL A 202 -10.94 4.93 4.15
CA VAL A 202 -12.42 5.02 4.19
C VAL A 202 -12.98 3.65 4.56
N SER A 203 -13.76 3.59 5.62
CA SER A 203 -14.49 2.38 5.96
C SER A 203 -15.54 2.07 4.89
N THR A 204 -15.54 0.84 4.41
CA THR A 204 -16.44 0.36 3.35
C THR A 204 -17.63 -0.46 3.89
N HIS A 205 -17.70 -0.70 5.20
CA HIS A 205 -18.70 -1.58 5.81
C HIS A 205 -19.06 -1.17 7.24
N ASP A 206 -20.34 -1.28 7.62
CA ASP A 206 -20.84 -0.90 8.94
C ASP A 206 -20.49 -1.89 10.07
N GLU A 207 -19.83 -3.00 9.74
CA GLU A 207 -19.34 -3.94 10.75
C GLU A 207 -17.92 -3.60 11.21
N ALA A 208 -17.24 -2.69 10.51
CA ALA A 208 -15.97 -2.16 10.96
C ALA A 208 -16.18 -1.34 12.24
N ARG A 209 -15.11 -1.02 12.95
CA ARG A 209 -15.18 -0.09 14.11
C ARG A 209 -15.66 1.31 13.73
N TYR A 210 -15.57 1.63 12.44
CA TYR A 210 -15.95 2.91 11.87
C TYR A 210 -17.12 2.68 10.91
N PRO A 211 -18.23 3.42 11.04
CA PRO A 211 -19.37 3.31 10.12
C PRO A 211 -18.95 3.47 8.66
N LYS A 212 -19.68 2.85 7.73
CA LYS A 212 -19.39 2.96 6.31
C LYS A 212 -19.36 4.43 5.87
N GLY A 213 -18.36 4.78 5.05
CA GLY A 213 -18.11 6.14 4.58
C GLY A 213 -17.23 6.99 5.51
N THR A 214 -16.97 6.54 6.74
CA THR A 214 -16.10 7.24 7.69
C THR A 214 -14.65 7.24 7.20
N LYS A 215 -14.00 8.41 7.20
CA LYS A 215 -12.56 8.54 7.03
C LYS A 215 -11.87 8.32 8.38
N ALA A 216 -11.36 7.11 8.59
CA ALA A 216 -10.60 6.75 9.79
C ALA A 216 -9.11 7.03 9.56
N VAL A 217 -8.46 7.66 10.55
CA VAL A 217 -6.99 7.77 10.60
C VAL A 217 -6.47 6.55 11.33
N LEU A 218 -5.70 5.71 10.64
CA LEU A 218 -5.20 4.43 11.14
C LEU A 218 -3.68 4.34 10.95
N PRO A 219 -2.95 3.54 11.76
CA PRO A 219 -1.54 3.29 11.52
C PRO A 219 -1.28 2.72 10.12
N VAL A 220 -0.20 3.16 9.47
CA VAL A 220 0.25 2.56 8.19
C VAL A 220 0.63 1.10 8.40
N VAL A 221 1.18 0.74 9.57
CA VAL A 221 1.37 -0.64 10.01
C VAL A 221 0.50 -0.86 11.24
N GLY A 222 -0.72 -1.34 11.00
CA GLY A 222 -1.74 -1.55 12.03
C GLY A 222 -2.08 -3.03 12.22
N GLY A 223 -2.76 -3.35 13.31
CA GLY A 223 -3.35 -4.66 13.56
C GLY A 223 -4.80 -4.73 13.07
N HIS A 224 -5.31 -5.95 12.86
CA HIS A 224 -6.73 -6.13 12.52
C HIS A 224 -7.68 -5.45 13.54
N THR A 225 -7.32 -5.48 14.82
CA THR A 225 -8.10 -4.83 15.89
C THR A 225 -8.25 -3.32 15.72
N ASP A 226 -7.41 -2.64 14.95
CA ASP A 226 -7.52 -1.18 14.75
C ASP A 226 -8.72 -0.83 13.87
N GLY A 227 -9.03 -1.68 12.88
CA GLY A 227 -10.13 -1.46 11.94
C GLY A 227 -11.42 -2.25 12.22
N TYR A 228 -11.33 -3.37 12.94
CA TYR A 228 -12.44 -4.31 13.15
C TYR A 228 -12.55 -4.76 14.61
N PRO A 229 -13.76 -5.02 15.15
CA PRO A 229 -13.95 -5.50 16.53
C PRO A 229 -13.46 -6.95 16.71
N THR A 230 -12.15 -7.13 16.84
CA THR A 230 -11.49 -8.43 17.03
C THR A 230 -10.33 -8.32 18.02
N ARG A 231 -9.81 -9.47 18.49
CA ARG A 231 -8.57 -9.58 19.27
C ARG A 231 -7.33 -9.83 18.40
N CYS A 232 -7.50 -10.11 17.11
CA CYS A 232 -6.41 -10.28 16.14
C CYS A 232 -5.63 -8.96 15.96
N PRO A 233 -4.29 -8.94 15.88
CA PRO A 233 -3.33 -10.05 15.74
C PRO A 233 -2.89 -10.73 17.05
N GLY A 234 -3.60 -10.49 18.16
CA GLY A 234 -3.20 -10.92 19.49
C GLY A 234 -2.25 -9.94 20.15
N ALA A 235 -2.30 -9.87 21.49
CA ALA A 235 -1.61 -8.83 22.24
C ALA A 235 -0.07 -8.86 22.10
N ALA A 236 0.55 -10.04 21.97
CA ALA A 236 2.01 -10.11 21.82
C ALA A 236 2.48 -9.60 20.46
N LEU A 237 1.80 -10.01 19.37
CA LEU A 237 2.13 -9.52 18.02
C LEU A 237 1.73 -8.05 17.83
N TYR A 238 0.61 -7.61 18.42
CA TYR A 238 0.22 -6.20 18.38
C TYR A 238 1.27 -5.28 19.04
N ALA A 239 1.87 -5.72 20.15
CA ALA A 239 2.95 -4.97 20.81
C ALA A 239 4.21 -4.83 19.94
N LYS A 240 4.37 -5.64 18.89
CA LYS A 240 5.52 -5.60 17.96
C LYS A 240 5.29 -4.70 16.73
N LEU A 241 4.09 -4.17 16.52
CA LEU A 241 3.79 -3.37 15.32
C LEU A 241 4.69 -2.12 15.17
N PRO A 242 5.01 -1.35 16.23
CA PRO A 242 5.94 -0.23 16.10
C PRO A 242 7.36 -0.65 15.66
N ASP A 243 7.82 -1.81 16.11
CA ASP A 243 9.13 -2.36 15.70
C ASP A 243 9.11 -2.83 14.23
N ILE A 244 8.05 -3.52 13.80
CA ILE A 244 7.84 -3.87 12.39
C ILE A 244 7.85 -2.62 11.50
N ALA A 245 7.14 -1.57 11.92
CA ALA A 245 7.11 -0.28 11.22
C ALA A 245 8.52 0.34 11.12
N ALA A 246 9.28 0.37 12.21
CA ALA A 246 10.64 0.88 12.22
C ALA A 246 11.59 0.06 11.33
N ARG A 247 11.51 -1.28 11.36
CA ARG A 247 12.25 -2.17 10.46
C ARG A 247 11.92 -1.89 9.00
N ALA A 248 10.64 -1.77 8.67
CA ALA A 248 10.18 -1.49 7.32
C ALA A 248 10.66 -0.12 6.81
N ALA A 249 10.62 0.92 7.66
CA ALA A 249 11.13 2.24 7.31
C ALA A 249 12.64 2.21 7.01
N ARG A 250 13.43 1.50 7.84
CA ARG A 250 14.86 1.31 7.57
C ARG A 250 15.13 0.59 6.25
N LEU A 251 14.33 -0.45 5.94
CA LEU A 251 14.40 -1.17 4.66
C LEU A 251 13.98 -0.31 3.46
N GLN A 252 13.27 0.79 3.68
CA GLN A 252 12.95 1.83 2.69
C GLN A 252 13.93 3.01 2.71
N HIS A 253 15.01 2.94 3.48
CA HIS A 253 15.99 4.02 3.64
C HIS A 253 15.34 5.34 4.10
N ARG A 254 14.47 5.25 5.12
CA ARG A 254 13.79 6.37 5.82
C ARG A 254 14.22 6.50 7.28
#